data_AF-A0A2W0A6Q5-F1
#
_entry.id   AF-A0A2W0A6Q5-F1
#
_cell.length_a   1.000
_cell.length_b   1.000
_cell.length_c   1.000
_cell.angle_alpha   90.00
_cell.angle_beta   90.00
_cell.angle_gamma   90.00
#
_symmetry.space_group_name_H-M   'P 1'
#
loop_
_entity.id
_entity.type
_entity.pdbx_description
1 polymer ?
#
loop_
_entity_poly.entity_id
_entity_poly.type
_entity_poly.pdbx_seq_one_letter_code
_entity_poly.pdbx_strand_id
1 'polypeptide(L)'
;MFRRNRTLCLPLLILCLLPLSSSAQTVTAQPERDSALPSKTENAHKAAAPSGSPQDLRIGMGDLLQITMFGVQDFTTDYRVSSSGGISFPPLGIVHIAGLST
;
A
#
# COMPACT_ATOMS: atom_id res chain seq x y z
N MET A 1 9.53 -38.32 -33.17
CA MET A 1 10.65 -39.05 -32.56
C MET A 1 10.76 -38.67 -31.09
N PHE A 2 10.20 -39.48 -30.18
CA PHE A 2 10.24 -39.26 -28.73
C PHE A 2 11.03 -40.45 -28.14
N ARG A 3 12.28 -40.20 -27.73
CA ARG A 3 13.14 -41.19 -27.04
C ARG A 3 13.72 -40.46 -25.83
N ARG A 4 13.22 -40.75 -24.63
CA ARG A 4 13.68 -41.80 -23.71
C ARG A 4 15.04 -41.44 -23.12
N ASN A 5 15.05 -41.00 -21.85
CA ASN A 5 16.02 -41.40 -20.81
C ASN A 5 15.64 -40.73 -19.47
N ARG A 6 14.97 -41.47 -18.58
CA ARG A 6 15.57 -42.36 -17.56
C ARG A 6 15.78 -41.61 -16.23
N THR A 7 14.66 -41.42 -15.53
CA THR A 7 14.59 -41.50 -14.07
C THR A 7 15.44 -42.67 -13.57
N LEU A 8 16.49 -42.43 -12.79
CA LEU A 8 16.80 -43.18 -11.57
C LEU A 8 18.09 -42.67 -10.91
N CYS A 9 18.03 -42.54 -9.58
CA CYS A 9 19.15 -42.77 -8.67
C CYS A 9 20.13 -41.61 -8.40
N LEU A 10 19.68 -40.53 -7.75
CA LEU A 10 20.50 -39.91 -6.68
C LEU A 10 19.78 -39.02 -5.62
N PRO A 11 18.51 -39.21 -5.20
CA PRO A 11 18.00 -38.47 -4.04
C PRO A 11 18.07 -39.34 -2.78
N LEU A 12 19.27 -39.63 -2.27
CA LEU A 12 19.45 -40.17 -0.93
C LEU A 12 20.90 -39.92 -0.49
N LEU A 13 21.09 -39.41 0.73
CA LEU A 13 22.37 -39.28 1.45
C LEU A 13 23.08 -37.90 1.50
N ILE A 14 22.34 -36.79 1.54
CA ILE A 14 22.82 -35.57 2.23
C ILE A 14 21.72 -35.20 3.24
N LEU A 15 21.56 -35.98 4.32
CA LEU A 15 22.31 -35.79 5.57
C LEU A 15 22.00 -34.38 6.10
N CYS A 16 20.82 -34.21 6.72
CA CYS A 16 20.71 -34.23 8.18
C CYS A 16 21.85 -33.47 8.82
N LEU A 17 21.59 -32.25 9.28
CA LEU A 17 22.26 -31.48 10.33
C LEU A 17 22.39 -30.04 9.86
N LEU A 18 21.38 -29.20 10.12
CA LEU A 18 21.63 -27.86 10.66
C LEU A 18 20.37 -27.38 11.43
N PRO A 19 20.55 -26.88 12.67
CA PRO A 19 19.52 -26.82 13.69
C PRO A 19 18.56 -25.63 13.57
N LEU A 20 17.34 -25.94 13.99
CA LEU A 20 16.26 -25.07 14.43
C LEU A 20 16.80 -23.92 15.31
N SER A 21 16.99 -22.73 14.72
CA SER A 21 17.34 -21.53 15.50
C SER A 21 16.09 -21.01 16.20
N SER A 22 15.91 -21.51 17.41
CA SER A 22 14.95 -21.02 18.40
C SER A 22 15.42 -19.65 18.89
N SER A 23 14.78 -18.58 18.44
CA SER A 23 14.93 -17.26 19.04
C SER A 23 14.25 -17.28 20.41
N ALA A 24 15.06 -17.33 21.47
CA ALA A 24 14.63 -17.18 22.85
C ALA A 24 13.87 -15.85 23.03
N GLN A 25 12.62 -15.92 23.46
CA GLN A 25 11.85 -14.76 23.91
C GLN A 25 12.25 -14.47 25.35
N THR A 26 12.99 -13.39 25.56
CA THR A 26 13.24 -12.85 26.89
C THR A 26 11.94 -12.21 27.39
N VAL A 27 11.17 -12.96 28.17
CA VAL A 27 10.06 -12.41 28.97
C VAL A 27 10.68 -11.64 30.13
N THR A 28 10.83 -10.33 29.97
CA THR A 28 11.12 -9.42 31.08
C THR A 28 9.82 -9.15 31.82
N ALA A 29 9.80 -9.52 33.10
CA ALA A 29 8.68 -9.36 34.01
C ALA A 29 8.23 -7.89 34.15
N GLN A 30 6.91 -7.70 34.05
CA GLN A 30 6.14 -6.55 34.50
C GLN A 30 6.37 -6.24 35.99
N PRO A 31 6.43 -4.95 36.38
CA PRO A 31 5.92 -4.47 37.65
C PRO A 31 4.60 -3.72 37.45
N GLU A 32 3.56 -4.30 38.04
CA GLU A 32 2.31 -3.77 38.61
C GLU A 32 1.89 -2.29 38.42
N ARG A 33 0.68 -2.17 37.85
CA ARG A 33 -0.54 -1.44 38.29
C ARG A 33 -0.64 0.09 38.30
N ASP A 34 -1.78 0.48 37.73
CA ASP A 34 -2.66 1.62 38.03
C ASP A 34 -2.09 3.03 37.85
N SER A 35 -2.35 3.58 36.65
CA SER A 35 -2.94 4.91 36.55
C SER A 35 -3.81 5.01 35.30
N ALA A 36 -5.06 5.40 35.55
CA ALA A 36 -6.12 5.60 34.58
C ALA A 36 -5.75 6.61 33.49
N LEU A 37 -6.13 6.32 32.25
CA LEU A 37 -7.05 7.06 31.40
C LEU A 37 -7.01 6.41 30.00
N PRO A 38 -8.17 6.15 29.35
CA PRO A 38 -8.15 5.68 27.98
C PRO A 38 -7.57 6.80 27.12
N SER A 39 -6.31 6.68 26.72
CA SER A 39 -5.79 7.44 25.59
C SER A 39 -6.55 6.94 24.37
N LYS A 40 -7.69 7.58 24.12
CA LYS A 40 -8.31 7.66 22.81
C LYS A 40 -7.22 8.21 21.91
N THR A 41 -6.45 7.32 21.28
CA THR A 41 -5.70 7.63 20.06
C THR A 41 -6.75 7.84 18.99
N GLU A 42 -7.46 8.96 19.12
CA GLU A 42 -8.15 9.58 18.02
C GLU A 42 -7.02 10.12 17.15
N ASN A 43 -6.55 9.28 16.23
CA ASN A 43 -6.00 9.78 14.98
C ASN A 43 -7.15 10.53 14.29
N ALA A 44 -7.51 11.69 14.82
CA ALA A 44 -8.15 12.75 14.09
C ALA A 44 -7.09 13.19 13.08
N HIS A 45 -7.02 12.44 11.97
CA HIS A 45 -6.62 13.02 10.71
C HIS A 45 -7.73 14.05 10.42
N LYS A 46 -7.59 15.20 11.08
CA LYS A 46 -8.41 16.37 10.87
C LYS A 46 -8.14 16.71 9.42
N ALA A 47 -9.03 16.27 8.53
CA ALA A 47 -9.06 16.71 7.16
C ALA A 47 -9.19 18.23 7.25
N ALA A 48 -8.05 18.91 7.13
CA ALA A 48 -8.01 20.35 7.08
C ALA A 48 -8.79 20.70 5.82
N ALA A 49 -10.00 21.22 5.99
CA ALA A 49 -10.73 21.80 4.88
C ALA A 49 -9.81 22.84 4.23
N PRO A 50 -9.60 22.79 2.89
CA PRO A 50 -8.66 23.68 2.23
C PRO A 50 -9.10 25.13 2.51
N SER A 51 -8.36 25.79 3.40
CA SER A 51 -8.60 27.16 3.85
C SER A 51 -7.81 28.11 2.96
N GLY A 52 -7.96 27.93 1.65
CA GLY A 52 -7.35 28.78 0.64
C GLY A 52 -8.44 29.35 -0.23
N SER A 53 -8.36 30.65 -0.54
CA SER A 53 -8.89 31.18 -1.80
C SER A 53 -8.50 30.24 -2.96
N PRO A 54 -9.23 30.18 -4.08
CA PRO A 54 -8.82 29.42 -5.27
C PRO A 54 -7.54 30.03 -5.88
N GLN A 55 -6.44 29.90 -5.15
CA GLN A 55 -5.11 30.01 -5.69
C GLN A 55 -4.92 28.68 -6.39
N ASP A 56 -4.59 28.76 -7.68
CA ASP A 56 -4.21 27.68 -8.58
C ASP A 56 -3.68 26.44 -7.84
N LEU A 57 -4.60 25.57 -7.38
CA LEU A 57 -4.25 24.42 -6.55
C LEU A 57 -3.63 23.41 -7.48
N ARG A 58 -2.32 23.21 -7.35
CA ARG A 58 -1.60 22.30 -8.20
C ARG A 58 -1.71 20.89 -7.66
N ILE A 59 -2.05 19.97 -8.56
CA ILE A 59 -2.10 18.55 -8.28
C ILE A 59 -0.68 18.04 -8.01
N GLY A 60 -0.48 17.46 -6.83
CA GLY A 60 0.76 16.86 -6.36
C GLY A 60 0.79 15.34 -6.51
N MET A 61 1.99 14.77 -6.38
CA MET A 61 2.16 13.32 -6.27
C MET A 61 1.59 12.82 -4.94
N GLY A 62 0.84 11.71 -4.98
CA GLY A 62 0.18 11.17 -3.80
C GLY A 62 -1.16 11.81 -3.45
N ASP A 63 -1.62 12.79 -4.22
CA ASP A 63 -2.96 13.36 -4.06
C ASP A 63 -4.03 12.33 -4.41
N LEU A 64 -5.21 12.50 -3.82
CA LEU A 64 -6.40 11.72 -4.12
C LEU A 64 -7.40 12.62 -4.84
N LEU A 65 -7.75 12.25 -6.08
CA LEU A 65 -8.65 13.01 -6.94
C LEU A 65 -9.92 12.22 -7.17
N GLN A 66 -11.07 12.84 -6.94
CA GLN A 66 -12.36 12.29 -7.32
C GLN A 66 -12.69 12.75 -8.74
N ILE A 67 -12.89 11.80 -9.65
CA ILE A 67 -13.23 12.08 -11.05
C ILE A 67 -14.67 11.68 -11.30
N THR A 68 -15.47 12.63 -11.77
CA THR A 68 -16.87 12.41 -12.17
C THR A 68 -17.00 12.66 -13.68
N MET A 69 -17.62 11.73 -14.40
CA MET A 69 -17.83 11.87 -15.85
C MET A 69 -19.29 12.20 -16.16
N PHE A 70 -19.53 13.33 -16.82
CA PHE A 70 -20.85 13.66 -17.33
C PHE A 70 -21.22 12.78 -18.53
N GLY A 71 -22.49 12.36 -18.60
CA GLY A 71 -23.01 11.52 -19.69
C GLY A 71 -22.78 10.02 -19.50
N VAL A 72 -22.05 9.60 -18.45
CA VAL A 72 -21.96 8.21 -18.02
C VAL A 72 -22.67 8.08 -16.67
N GLN A 73 -23.69 7.24 -16.62
CA GLN A 73 -24.44 6.98 -15.39
C GLN A 73 -23.48 6.43 -14.33
N ASP A 74 -23.50 7.04 -13.15
CA ASP A 74 -22.79 6.59 -11.95
C ASP A 74 -21.26 6.47 -12.07
N PHE A 75 -20.63 7.19 -13.00
CA PHE A 75 -19.17 7.22 -13.08
C PHE A 75 -18.57 8.28 -12.15
N THR A 76 -18.29 7.85 -10.92
CA THR A 76 -17.53 8.59 -9.91
C THR A 76 -16.45 7.67 -9.37
N THR A 77 -15.17 8.02 -9.55
CA THR A 77 -14.05 7.15 -9.14
C THR A 77 -12.90 7.97 -8.59
N ASP A 78 -12.30 7.47 -7.51
CA ASP A 78 -11.14 8.09 -6.88
C ASP A 78 -9.84 7.54 -7.47
N TYR A 79 -8.94 8.44 -7.86
CA TYR A 79 -7.63 8.13 -8.40
C TYR A 79 -6.54 8.76 -7.54
N ARG A 80 -5.54 7.95 -7.18
CA ARG A 80 -4.34 8.42 -6.50
C ARG A 80 -3.26 8.76 -7.52
N VAL A 81 -2.69 9.96 -7.43
CA VAL A 81 -1.58 10.40 -8.29
C VAL A 81 -0.34 9.59 -7.95
N SER A 82 0.24 8.93 -8.94
CA SER A 82 1.46 8.15 -8.79
C SER A 82 2.68 9.05 -8.50
N SER A 83 3.79 8.44 -8.10
CA SER A 83 5.09 9.13 -7.98
C SER A 83 5.63 9.64 -9.32
N SER A 84 5.13 9.12 -10.46
CA SER A 84 5.44 9.64 -11.80
C SER A 84 4.53 10.80 -12.21
N GLY A 85 3.62 11.24 -11.33
CA GLY A 85 2.69 12.34 -11.56
C GLY A 85 1.50 11.99 -12.46
N GLY A 86 1.16 10.70 -12.60
CA GLY A 86 0.07 10.25 -13.46
C GLY A 86 -0.98 9.41 -12.74
N ILE A 87 -2.13 9.23 -13.38
CA ILE A 87 -3.21 8.32 -12.97
C ILE A 87 -3.50 7.31 -14.08
N SER A 88 -3.95 6.11 -13.71
CA SER A 88 -4.35 5.08 -14.66
C SER A 88 -5.87 5.15 -14.89
N PHE A 89 -6.28 5.78 -15.98
CA PHE A 89 -7.68 5.95 -16.34
C PHE A 89 -8.12 4.90 -17.37
N PRO A 90 -9.11 4.03 -17.10
CA PRO A 90 -9.36 2.83 -17.91
C PRO A 90 -9.50 3.05 -19.43
N PRO A 91 -10.28 4.04 -19.92
CA PRO A 91 -10.38 4.28 -21.36
C PRO A 91 -9.19 5.05 -21.96
N LEU A 92 -8.39 5.76 -21.16
CA LEU A 92 -7.32 6.65 -21.65
C LEU A 92 -5.90 6.15 -21.34
N GLY A 93 -5.75 5.08 -20.57
CA GLY A 93 -4.47 4.61 -20.07
C GLY A 93 -3.88 5.56 -19.03
N ILE A 94 -2.56 5.81 -19.09
CA ILE A 94 -1.87 6.68 -18.14
C ILE A 94 -2.01 8.15 -18.58
N VAL A 95 -2.55 8.98 -17.71
CA VAL A 95 -2.70 10.43 -17.92
C VAL A 95 -1.80 11.18 -16.93
N HIS A 96 -0.90 12.03 -17.43
CA HIS A 96 -0.05 12.88 -16.58
C HIS A 96 -0.83 14.12 -16.16
N ILE A 97 -0.90 14.38 -14.85
CA ILE A 97 -1.72 15.45 -14.27
C ILE A 97 -1.01 16.26 -13.20
N ALA A 98 0.19 15.83 -12.75
CA ALA A 98 0.95 16.59 -11.77
C ALA A 98 1.28 18.00 -12.29
N GLY A 99 1.11 19.00 -11.43
CA GLY A 99 1.35 20.40 -11.76
C GLY A 99 0.21 21.10 -12.53
N LEU A 100 -0.84 20.38 -12.92
CA LEU A 100 -2.08 20.98 -13.42
C LEU A 100 -2.93 21.50 -12.26
N SER A 101 -3.81 22.46 -12.54
CA SER A 101 -4.83 22.90 -11.60
C SER A 101 -6.14 22.15 -11.74
N THR A 102 -6.86 22.04 -10.63
CA THR A 102 -8.19 21.44 -10.51
C THR A 102 -9.31 22.43 -10.71
#